data_AF-A0A378AAX4-F1
#
_entry.id   AF-A0A378AAX4-F1
#
_cell.length_a   1.000
_cell.length_b   1.000
_cell.length_c   1.000
_cell.angle_alpha   90.00
_cell.angle_beta   90.00
_cell.angle_gamma   90.00
#
_symmetry.space_group_name_H-M   'P 1'
#
loop_
_entity.id
_entity.type
_entity.pdbx_description
1 polymer ?
#
loop_
_entity_poly.entity_id
_entity_poly.type
_entity_poly.pdbx_seq_one_letter_code
_entity_poly.pdbx_strand_id
1 'polypeptide(L)'
;MILREISDRQDVETRLQAIAERGVPNYFGAQRFGIGGSNLQGALRWAESGAPVRDRNKRSFWLSAARSALFNQQVSIRLKKRNLIRSLMAMRYN
;
A
#
# COMPACT_ATOMS: atom_id res chain seq x y z
N MET A 1 18.23 9.99 -0.64
CA MET A 1 17.40 10.05 -1.86
C MET A 1 17.43 11.48 -2.37
N ILE A 2 17.44 11.70 -3.68
CA ILE A 2 17.33 13.05 -4.30
C ILE A 2 16.19 12.97 -5.32
N LEU A 3 15.19 13.84 -5.19
CA LEU A 3 14.15 14.02 -6.20
C LEU A 3 14.64 15.05 -7.21
N ARG A 4 14.59 14.71 -8.50
CA ARG A 4 14.98 15.59 -9.63
C ARG A 4 13.72 15.92 -10.43
N GLU A 5 13.79 16.96 -11.26
CA GLU A 5 12.71 17.33 -12.19
C GLU A 5 11.36 17.59 -11.49
N ILE A 6 11.41 18.25 -10.32
CA ILE A 6 10.21 18.61 -9.57
C ILE A 6 9.42 19.64 -10.38
N SER A 7 8.21 19.26 -10.81
CA SER A 7 7.31 20.11 -11.59
C SER A 7 6.67 21.23 -10.76
N ASP A 8 6.39 20.97 -9.48
CA ASP A 8 5.84 21.94 -8.53
C ASP A 8 6.56 21.80 -7.18
N ARG A 9 7.41 22.77 -6.87
CA ARG A 9 8.18 22.77 -5.63
C ARG A 9 7.32 23.09 -4.41
N GLN A 10 6.30 23.93 -4.57
CA GLN A 10 5.48 24.38 -3.46
C GLN A 10 4.56 23.25 -2.97
N ASP A 11 3.94 22.50 -3.89
CA ASP A 11 3.14 21.32 -3.53
C ASP A 11 3.99 20.25 -2.80
N VAL A 12 5.23 20.01 -3.26
CA VAL A 12 6.15 19.08 -2.58
C VAL A 12 6.47 19.55 -1.16
N GLU A 13 6.79 20.83 -0.96
CA GLU A 13 7.11 21.38 0.35
C GLU A 13 5.91 21.26 1.31
N THR A 14 4.71 21.61 0.86
CA THR A 14 3.47 21.45 1.65
C THR A 14 3.23 19.99 2.05
N ARG A 15 3.49 19.04 1.14
CA ARG A 15 3.37 17.61 1.46
C ARG A 15 4.43 17.13 2.45
N LEU A 16 5.68 17.60 2.34
CA LEU A 16 6.74 17.22 3.26
C LEU A 16 6.43 17.69 4.69
N GLN A 17 5.92 18.91 4.85
CA GLN A 17 5.46 19.41 6.15
C GLN A 17 4.32 18.55 6.71
N ALA A 18 3.32 18.22 5.89
CA ALA A 18 2.24 17.33 6.31
C ALA A 18 2.73 15.92 6.70
N ILE A 19 3.76 15.40 6.02
CA ILE A 19 4.40 14.12 6.35
C ILE A 19 5.15 14.22 7.68
N ALA A 20 5.87 15.30 7.93
CA ALA A 20 6.58 15.51 9.20
C ALA A 20 5.62 15.52 10.39
N GLU A 21 4.44 16.13 10.23
CA GLU A 21 3.43 16.20 11.30
C GLU A 21 2.62 14.91 11.46
N ARG A 22 2.26 14.23 10.36
CA ARG A 22 1.20 13.20 10.36
C ARG A 22 1.67 11.83 9.88
N GLY A 23 2.89 11.74 9.37
CA GLY A 23 3.45 10.56 8.74
C GLY A 23 2.77 10.20 7.41
N VAL A 24 3.11 9.01 6.92
CA VAL A 24 2.50 8.39 5.73
C VAL A 24 1.87 7.05 6.09
N PRO A 25 0.88 6.57 5.32
CA PRO A 25 0.42 5.20 5.47
C PRO A 25 1.57 4.21 5.23
N ASN A 26 1.73 3.23 6.13
CA ASN A 26 2.82 2.27 6.08
C ASN A 26 2.58 1.14 5.06
N TYR A 27 2.31 1.47 3.79
CA TYR A 27 2.07 0.48 2.74
C TYR A 27 3.33 -0.35 2.45
N PHE A 28 3.13 -1.63 2.13
CA PHE A 28 4.15 -2.39 1.41
C PHE A 28 4.27 -1.85 -0.03
N GLY A 29 5.48 -1.43 -0.40
CA GLY A 29 5.77 -0.92 -1.75
C GLY A 29 5.71 -1.99 -2.84
N ALA A 30 5.64 -1.55 -4.10
CA ALA A 30 5.45 -2.41 -5.27
C ALA A 30 6.46 -3.58 -5.36
N GLN A 31 7.71 -3.36 -4.94
CA GLN A 31 8.76 -4.37 -4.91
C GLN A 31 8.35 -5.63 -4.12
N ARG A 32 7.54 -5.50 -3.07
CA ARG A 32 7.07 -6.62 -2.24
C ARG A 32 6.30 -7.67 -3.05
N PHE A 33 5.67 -7.24 -4.14
CA PHE A 33 4.79 -8.08 -4.95
C PHE A 33 5.51 -8.73 -6.15
N GLY A 34 6.84 -8.58 -6.24
CA GLY A 34 7.65 -9.13 -7.33
C GLY A 34 7.60 -8.27 -8.58
N ILE A 35 8.52 -8.55 -9.53
CA ILE A 35 8.58 -7.86 -10.82
C ILE A 35 7.23 -8.02 -11.53
N GLY A 36 6.59 -6.90 -11.89
CA GLY A 36 5.26 -6.90 -12.51
C GLY A 36 4.14 -7.50 -11.65
N GLY A 37 4.32 -7.64 -10.33
CA GLY A 37 3.33 -8.26 -9.45
C GLY A 37 3.32 -9.79 -9.45
N SER A 38 4.37 -10.42 -9.99
CA SER A 38 4.45 -11.88 -10.18
C SER A 38 4.26 -12.71 -8.91
N ASN A 39 4.70 -12.23 -7.74
CA ASN A 39 4.53 -12.95 -6.48
C ASN A 39 3.07 -12.93 -6.01
N LEU A 40 2.38 -11.80 -6.19
CA LEU A 40 0.97 -11.69 -5.83
C LEU A 40 0.09 -12.52 -6.76
N GLN A 41 0.35 -12.47 -8.07
CA GLN A 41 -0.36 -13.29 -9.05
C GLN A 41 -0.11 -14.79 -8.82
N GLY A 42 1.12 -15.18 -8.47
CA GLY A 42 1.45 -16.55 -8.09
C GLY A 42 0.70 -17.01 -6.84
N ALA A 43 0.60 -16.14 -5.83
CA ALA A 43 -0.18 -16.42 -4.63
C ALA A 43 -1.67 -16.61 -4.94
N LEU A 44 -2.25 -15.80 -5.82
CA LEU A 44 -3.65 -15.92 -6.25
C LEU A 44 -3.90 -17.26 -6.96
N ARG A 45 -3.10 -17.59 -7.98
CA ARG A 45 -3.22 -18.87 -8.70
C ARG A 45 -3.05 -20.07 -7.77
N TRP A 46 -2.14 -19.96 -6.79
CA TRP A 46 -1.96 -21.02 -5.81
C TRP A 46 -3.20 -21.19 -4.91
N ALA A 47 -3.75 -20.09 -4.42
CA ALA A 47 -4.97 -20.12 -3.60
C ALA A 47 -6.17 -20.71 -4.35
N GLU A 48 -6.29 -20.43 -5.66
CA GLU A 48 -7.37 -20.95 -6.51
C GLU A 48 -7.20 -22.43 -6.86
N SER A 49 -5.97 -22.87 -7.13
CA SER A 49 -5.70 -24.25 -7.55
C SER A 49 -5.65 -25.26 -6.40
N GLY A 50 -5.32 -24.83 -5.18
CA GLY A 50 -5.14 -25.71 -4.01
C GLY A 50 -3.95 -26.68 -4.10
N ALA A 51 -3.22 -26.70 -5.21
CA ALA A 51 -2.10 -27.59 -5.44
C ALA A 51 -0.89 -27.23 -4.56
N PRO A 52 -0.13 -28.20 -4.04
CA PRO A 52 1.02 -27.90 -3.19
C PRO A 52 2.18 -27.26 -3.97
N VAL A 53 2.69 -26.13 -3.48
CA VAL A 53 3.89 -25.47 -4.06
C VAL A 53 5.15 -26.12 -3.51
N ARG A 54 5.83 -26.97 -4.28
CA ARG A 54 7.03 -27.72 -3.82
C ARG A 54 8.21 -26.81 -3.46
N ASP A 55 8.43 -25.74 -4.21
CA ASP A 55 9.52 -24.78 -3.98
C ASP A 55 9.23 -23.91 -2.75
N ARG A 56 10.03 -24.09 -1.69
CA ARG A 56 9.88 -23.38 -0.41
C ARG A 56 10.10 -21.87 -0.54
N ASN A 57 11.01 -21.43 -1.41
CA ASN A 57 11.30 -20.01 -1.58
C ASN A 57 10.15 -19.32 -2.30
N LYS A 58 9.65 -19.91 -3.40
CA LYS A 58 8.45 -19.40 -4.08
C LYS A 58 7.26 -19.35 -3.14
N ARG A 59 7.05 -20.40 -2.35
CA ARG A 59 5.99 -20.44 -1.33
C ARG A 59 6.10 -19.28 -0.36
N SER A 60 7.30 -19.02 0.17
CA SER A 60 7.56 -17.91 1.10
C SER A 60 7.26 -16.54 0.47
N PHE A 61 7.73 -16.30 -0.76
CA PHE A 61 7.46 -15.06 -1.48
C PHE A 61 5.97 -14.84 -1.73
N TRP A 62 5.26 -15.87 -2.17
CA TRP A 62 3.82 -15.80 -2.45
C TRP A 62 3.02 -15.52 -1.17
N LEU A 63 3.31 -16.23 -0.07
CA LEU A 63 2.66 -15.97 1.21
C LEU A 63 2.96 -14.56 1.74
N SER A 64 4.20 -14.10 1.59
CA SER A 64 4.56 -12.73 1.98
C SER A 64 3.79 -11.70 1.14
N ALA A 65 3.71 -11.89 -0.18
CA ALA A 65 2.98 -10.98 -1.06
C ALA A 65 1.48 -10.95 -0.74
N ALA A 66 0.85 -12.11 -0.50
CA ALA A 66 -0.56 -12.19 -0.14
C ALA A 66 -0.87 -11.43 1.16
N ARG A 67 -0.11 -11.68 2.23
CA ARG A 67 -0.30 -10.97 3.51
C ARG A 67 -0.08 -9.46 3.38
N SER A 68 0.94 -9.05 2.62
CA SER A 68 1.20 -7.64 2.36
C SER A 68 0.08 -6.96 1.56
N ALA A 69 -0.53 -7.66 0.61
CA ALA A 69 -1.66 -7.14 -0.17
C ALA A 69 -2.90 -6.95 0.72
N LEU A 70 -3.21 -7.93 1.56
CA LEU A 70 -4.30 -7.82 2.54
C LEU A 70 -4.05 -6.67 3.53
N PHE A 71 -2.82 -6.53 4.02
CA PHE A 71 -2.46 -5.40 4.87
C PHE A 71 -2.70 -4.05 4.17
N ASN A 72 -2.21 -3.90 2.93
CA ASN A 72 -2.42 -2.68 2.14
C ASN A 72 -3.92 -2.41 1.91
N GLN A 73 -4.72 -3.43 1.66
CA GLN A 73 -6.17 -3.29 1.54
C GLN A 73 -6.79 -2.76 2.84
N GLN A 74 -6.42 -3.32 3.99
CA GLN A 74 -6.93 -2.89 5.29
C GLN A 74 -6.50 -1.46 5.67
N VAL A 75 -5.27 -1.07 5.35
CA VAL A 75 -4.82 0.33 5.49
C VAL A 75 -5.68 1.26 4.64
N SER A 76 -5.95 0.88 3.39
CA SER A 76 -6.76 1.69 2.47
C SER A 76 -8.20 1.86 2.95
N ILE A 77 -8.82 0.79 3.47
CA ILE A 77 -10.16 0.84 4.07
C ILE A 77 -10.18 1.82 5.26
N ARG A 78 -9.20 1.74 6.16
CA ARG A 78 -9.11 2.63 7.32
C ARG A 78 -8.92 4.09 6.93
N LEU A 79 -8.12 4.38 5.92
CA LEU A 79 -7.93 5.75 5.42
C LEU A 79 -9.23 6.34 4.84
N LYS A 80 -9.99 5.56 4.05
CA LYS A 80 -11.29 5.99 3.52
C LYS A 80 -12.27 6.33 4.64
N LYS A 81 -12.38 5.48 5.67
CA LYS A 81 -13.25 5.72 6.83
C LYS A 81 -12.83 6.98 7.60
N ARG A 82 -11.53 7.18 7.82
CA ARG A 82 -11.00 8.37 8.52
C ARG A 82 -11.30 9.66 7.75
N ASN A 83 -11.17 9.64 6.43
CA ASN A 83 -11.47 10.78 5.58
C ASN A 83 -12.98 11.11 5.59
N LEU A 84 -13.84 10.09 5.53
CA LEU A 84 -15.29 10.27 5.63
C LEU A 84 -15.69 10.95 6.94
N ILE A 85 -15.18 10.47 8.07
CA ILE A 85 -15.48 11.05 9.39
C ILE A 85 -15.05 12.52 9.47
N ARG A 86 -13.85 12.84 8.98
CA ARG A 86 -13.35 14.23 8.95
C ARG A 86 -14.21 15.15 8.09
N SER A 87 -14.63 14.67 6.92
CA SER A 87 -15.49 15.44 6.01
C SER A 87 -16.87 15.71 6.62
N LEU A 88 -17.49 14.71 7.26
CA LEU A 88 -18.76 14.87 7.97
C LEU A 88 -18.66 15.85 9.15
N MET A 89 -17.55 15.80 9.91
CA MET A 89 -17.31 16.77 10.97
C MET A 89 -17.16 18.19 10.41
N ALA A 90 -16.37 18.38 9.35
CA ALA A 90 -16.19 19.70 8.74
C ALA A 90 -17.50 20.31 8.20
N MET A 91 -18.41 19.50 7.64
CA MET A 91 -19.73 19.97 7.18
C MET A 91 -20.70 20.34 8.31
N ARG A 92 -20.48 19.86 9.55
CA ARG A 92 -21.35 20.16 10.69
C ARG A 92 -20.99 21.47 11.41
N TYR A 93 -19.82 22.02 11.12
CA TYR A 93 -19.31 23.26 11.73
C TYR A 93 -19.24 24.44 10.73
N ASN A 94 -19.85 24.30 9.56
CA ASN A 94 -20.17 25.36 8.61
C ASN A 94 -21.69 25.51 8.51
#